data_AF-A0A7C1W749-F1
#
_entry.id   AF-A0A7C1W749-F1
#
_cell.length_a   1.000
_cell.length_b   1.000
_cell.length_c   1.000
_cell.angle_alpha   90.00
_cell.angle_beta   90.00
_cell.angle_gamma   90.00
#
_symmetry.space_group_name_H-M   'P 1'
#
loop_
_entity.id
_entity.type
_entity.pdbx_description
1 polymer ?
#
loop_
_entity_poly.entity_id
_entity_poly.type
_entity_poly.pdbx_seq_one_letter_code
_entity_poly.pdbx_strand_id
1 'polypeptide(L)'
;MKKRLLMLSLLLVGQQAIALDSQDQQNYVKHYSEQMLPLVLKKLSSDRPEMTAKALRSEAENYVKKMANCQLEGLGLFPENYREKAILPVAQGQDIMATTQALNSLMKKDIEEGRLSKDKAAAWIQGAQQTVQICVNS
;
A
#
# COMPACT_ATOMS: atom_id res chain seq x y z
N MET A 1 13.66 -61.95 -3.39
CA MET A 1 12.72 -60.83 -3.67
C MET A 1 13.10 -59.64 -2.78
N LYS A 2 13.77 -58.61 -3.31
CA LYS A 2 14.15 -57.40 -2.53
C LYS A 2 13.25 -56.24 -2.97
N LYS A 3 12.16 -56.01 -2.22
CA LYS A 3 11.30 -54.82 -2.39
C LYS A 3 12.06 -53.62 -1.83
N ARG A 4 12.59 -52.76 -2.71
CA ARG A 4 13.08 -51.43 -2.31
C ARG A 4 11.87 -50.50 -2.26
N LEU A 5 11.45 -50.15 -1.05
CA LEU A 5 10.50 -49.07 -0.83
C LEU A 5 11.20 -47.76 -1.23
N LEU A 6 10.80 -47.19 -2.37
CA LEU A 6 11.12 -45.82 -2.73
C LEU A 6 10.27 -44.90 -1.84
N MET A 7 10.89 -44.34 -0.80
CA MET A 7 10.38 -43.16 -0.10
C MET A 7 10.40 -42.00 -1.09
N LEU A 8 9.24 -41.72 -1.68
CA LEU A 8 9.02 -40.54 -2.51
C LEU A 8 8.84 -39.35 -1.56
N SER A 9 9.93 -38.64 -1.27
CA SER A 9 9.90 -37.35 -0.58
C SER A 9 9.21 -36.34 -1.50
N LEU A 10 7.87 -36.24 -1.42
CA LEU A 10 7.14 -35.10 -1.99
C LEU A 10 7.57 -33.84 -1.24
N LEU A 11 8.59 -33.16 -1.77
CA LEU A 11 8.85 -31.76 -1.47
C LEU A 11 7.71 -30.95 -2.07
N LEU A 12 6.61 -30.83 -1.33
CA LEU A 12 5.64 -29.77 -1.54
C LEU A 12 6.35 -28.45 -1.22
N VAL A 13 6.97 -27.84 -2.23
CA VAL A 13 7.25 -26.40 -2.23
C VAL A 13 5.89 -25.72 -2.39
N GLY A 14 5.12 -25.67 -1.32
CA GLY A 14 3.97 -24.80 -1.23
C GLY A 14 4.49 -23.38 -1.41
N GLN A 15 4.11 -22.73 -2.50
CA GLN A 15 4.24 -21.28 -2.62
C GLN A 15 3.43 -20.71 -1.46
N GLN A 16 4.11 -20.34 -0.37
CA GLN A 16 3.49 -19.56 0.67
C GLN A 16 3.14 -18.22 0.01
N ALA A 17 1.87 -17.99 -0.27
CA ALA A 17 1.37 -16.66 -0.49
C ALA A 17 1.82 -15.84 0.72
N ILE A 18 2.68 -14.84 0.49
CA ILE A 18 3.21 -13.99 1.53
C ILE A 18 2.08 -13.02 1.89
N ALA A 19 1.12 -13.51 2.67
CA ALA A 19 0.07 -12.67 3.21
C ALA A 19 0.74 -11.51 3.97
N LEU A 20 0.34 -10.28 3.65
CA LEU A 20 0.82 -9.07 4.32
C LEU A 20 0.68 -9.24 5.83
N ASP A 21 1.80 -9.26 6.54
CA ASP A 21 1.79 -9.39 7.98
C ASP A 21 1.66 -8.02 8.68
N SER A 22 1.55 -8.05 10.01
CA SER A 22 1.42 -6.83 10.81
C SER A 22 2.68 -5.95 10.79
N GLN A 23 3.85 -6.53 10.50
CA GLN A 23 5.11 -5.81 10.38
C GLN A 23 5.16 -5.04 9.06
N ASP A 24 4.72 -5.65 7.95
CA ASP A 24 4.63 -4.98 6.65
C ASP A 24 3.72 -3.75 6.71
N GLN A 25 2.56 -3.86 7.38
CA GLN A 25 1.65 -2.73 7.55
C GLN A 25 2.25 -1.62 8.42
N GLN A 26 2.93 -1.97 9.50
CA GLN A 26 3.62 -0.99 10.34
C GLN A 26 4.75 -0.27 9.59
N ASN A 27 5.53 -1.03 8.82
CA ASN A 27 6.61 -0.48 8.01
C ASN A 27 6.07 0.41 6.89
N TYR A 28 4.96 0.02 6.26
CA TYR A 28 4.25 0.84 5.28
C TYR A 28 3.87 2.19 5.91
N VAL A 29 3.19 2.19 7.06
CA VAL A 29 2.77 3.42 7.74
C VAL A 29 3.95 4.30 8.06
N LYS A 30 5.05 3.72 8.56
CA LYS A 30 6.28 4.44 8.88
C LYS A 30 6.85 5.12 7.64
N HIS A 31 7.18 4.36 6.60
CA HIS A 31 7.86 4.90 5.42
C HIS A 31 6.96 5.81 4.59
N TYR A 32 5.66 5.52 4.53
CA TYR A 32 4.69 6.44 3.94
C TYR A 32 4.72 7.80 4.65
N SER A 33 4.64 7.77 5.99
CA SER A 33 4.62 8.98 6.81
C SER A 33 5.91 9.80 6.67
N GLU A 34 7.06 9.13 6.66
CA GLU A 34 8.37 9.76 6.48
C GLU A 34 8.48 10.53 5.14
N GLN A 35 7.97 9.93 4.06
CA GLN A 35 8.00 10.55 2.73
C GLN A 35 7.00 11.70 2.59
N MET A 36 5.81 11.58 3.20
CA MET A 36 4.75 12.59 3.06
C MET A 36 4.89 13.78 4.02
N LEU A 37 5.51 13.58 5.19
CA LEU A 37 5.66 14.61 6.22
C LEU A 37 6.23 15.94 5.70
N PRO A 38 7.34 16.01 4.93
CA PRO A 38 7.88 17.29 4.47
C PRO A 38 6.92 18.05 3.55
N LEU A 39 6.13 17.34 2.72
CA LEU A 39 5.16 17.94 1.83
C LEU A 39 3.98 18.54 2.60
N VAL A 40 3.45 17.78 3.57
CA VAL A 40 2.35 18.23 4.43
C VAL A 40 2.79 19.39 5.31
N LEU A 41 3.98 19.31 5.89
CA LEU A 41 4.51 20.38 6.74
C LEU A 41 4.66 21.69 5.95
N LYS A 42 5.21 21.63 4.73
CA LYS A 42 5.32 22.79 3.85
C LYS A 42 3.95 23.40 3.56
N LYS A 43 2.95 22.57 3.25
CA LYS A 43 1.58 23.03 2.98
C LYS A 43 0.93 23.67 4.21
N LEU A 44 0.96 23.00 5.36
CA LEU A 44 0.40 23.52 6.60
C LEU A 44 1.08 24.83 7.04
N SER A 45 2.42 24.93 6.92
CA SER A 45 3.13 26.17 7.25
C SER A 45 2.75 27.35 6.36
N SER A 46 2.37 27.08 5.10
CA SER A 46 1.90 28.10 4.17
C SER A 46 0.45 28.51 4.45
N ASP A 47 -0.38 27.56 4.88
CA ASP A 47 -1.81 27.77 5.10
C ASP A 47 -2.11 28.35 6.49
N ARG A 48 -1.23 28.10 7.47
CA ARG A 48 -1.37 28.49 8.88
C ARG A 48 -0.08 29.12 9.43
N PRO A 49 0.34 30.28 8.91
CA PRO A 49 1.59 30.94 9.32
C PRO A 49 1.60 31.38 10.79
N GLU A 50 0.43 31.47 11.43
CA GLU A 50 0.27 31.82 12.84
C GLU A 50 0.64 30.68 13.81
N MET A 51 0.69 29.43 13.34
CA MET A 51 1.00 28.28 14.16
C MET A 51 2.50 28.19 14.47
N THR A 52 2.83 27.72 15.67
CA THR A 52 4.23 27.43 16.02
C THR A 52 4.77 26.24 15.24
N ALA A 53 6.08 26.22 14.97
CA ALA A 53 6.73 25.10 14.29
C ALA A 53 6.48 23.74 14.98
N LYS A 54 6.42 23.72 16.31
CA LYS A 54 6.10 22.50 17.08
C LYS A 54 4.66 22.04 16.85
N ALA A 55 3.70 22.95 16.86
CA ALA A 55 2.29 22.64 16.62
C ALA A 55 2.08 22.16 15.18
N LEU A 56 2.65 22.86 14.19
CA LEU A 56 2.62 22.45 12.78
C LEU A 56 3.19 21.04 12.59
N ARG A 57 4.34 20.75 13.19
CA ARG A 57 4.96 19.42 13.10
C ARG A 57 4.08 18.34 13.70
N SER A 58 3.53 18.58 14.90
CA SER A 58 2.65 17.61 15.56
C SER A 58 1.36 17.35 14.75
N GLU A 59 0.76 18.39 14.18
CA GLU A 59 -0.43 18.24 13.33
C GLU A 59 -0.10 17.48 12.03
N ALA A 60 1.02 17.82 11.39
CA ALA A 60 1.49 17.15 10.19
C ALA A 60 1.77 15.65 10.42
N GLU A 61 2.50 15.30 11.50
CA GLU A 61 2.83 13.92 11.86
C GLU A 61 1.56 13.09 12.12
N ASN A 62 0.59 13.65 12.85
CA ASN A 62 -0.70 12.99 13.09
C ASN A 62 -1.49 12.80 11.79
N TYR A 63 -1.52 13.82 10.94
CA TYR A 63 -2.22 13.77 9.66
C TYR A 63 -1.63 12.71 8.73
N VAL A 64 -0.30 12.69 8.52
CA VAL A 64 0.32 11.71 7.61
C VAL A 64 0.18 10.28 8.12
N LYS A 65 0.26 10.08 9.44
CA LYS A 65 0.02 8.76 10.04
C LYS A 65 -1.42 8.31 9.82
N LYS A 66 -2.41 9.19 10.04
CA LYS A 66 -3.82 8.89 9.75
C LYS A 66 -4.00 8.55 8.27
N MET A 67 -3.47 9.39 7.38
CA MET A 67 -3.54 9.16 5.94
C MET A 67 -2.95 7.81 5.54
N ALA A 68 -1.78 7.43 6.06
CA ALA A 68 -1.15 6.15 5.75
C ALA A 68 -2.04 4.96 6.13
N ASN A 69 -2.68 5.01 7.29
CA ASN A 69 -3.63 3.96 7.72
C ASN A 69 -4.86 3.93 6.81
N CYS A 70 -5.43 5.09 6.46
CA CYS A 70 -6.54 5.17 5.52
C CYS A 70 -6.18 4.62 4.13
N GLN A 71 -4.94 4.81 3.67
CA GLN A 71 -4.46 4.21 2.42
C GLN A 71 -4.42 2.67 2.52
N LEU A 72 -3.96 2.11 3.64
CA LEU A 72 -4.02 0.66 3.85
C LEU A 72 -5.47 0.13 3.81
N GLU A 73 -6.42 0.84 4.41
CA GLU A 73 -7.85 0.49 4.34
C GLU A 73 -8.38 0.52 2.91
N GLY A 74 -8.06 1.58 2.15
CA GLY A 74 -8.45 1.68 0.73
C GLY A 74 -7.83 0.57 -0.13
N LEU A 75 -6.55 0.28 0.06
CA LEU A 75 -5.85 -0.81 -0.62
C LEU A 75 -6.38 -2.19 -0.23
N GLY A 76 -7.11 -2.32 0.89
CA GLY A 76 -7.83 -3.52 1.27
C GLY A 76 -8.86 -3.98 0.24
N LEU A 77 -9.38 -3.06 -0.60
CA LEU A 77 -10.33 -3.36 -1.68
C LEU A 77 -9.66 -3.96 -2.93
N PHE A 78 -8.34 -3.86 -3.04
CA PHE A 78 -7.61 -4.39 -4.19
C PHE A 78 -7.40 -5.91 -4.01
N PRO A 79 -7.42 -6.69 -5.11
CA PRO A 79 -6.98 -8.07 -5.05
C PRO A 79 -5.53 -8.16 -4.56
N GLU A 80 -5.22 -9.27 -3.87
CA GLU A 80 -3.94 -9.48 -3.17
C GLU A 80 -2.70 -9.18 -4.04
N ASN A 81 -2.68 -9.65 -5.28
CA ASN A 81 -1.57 -9.45 -6.22
C ASN A 81 -1.29 -7.97 -6.57
N TYR A 82 -2.31 -7.10 -6.54
CA TYR A 82 -2.15 -5.66 -6.73
C TYR A 82 -1.87 -4.95 -5.41
N ARG A 83 -2.56 -5.36 -4.35
CA ARG A 83 -2.41 -4.81 -3.00
C ARG A 83 -0.98 -4.98 -2.48
N GLU A 84 -0.39 -6.16 -2.62
CA GLU A 84 1.00 -6.41 -2.23
C GLU A 84 1.98 -5.54 -3.01
N LYS A 85 1.74 -5.31 -4.30
CA LYS A 85 2.57 -4.43 -5.14
C LYS A 85 2.43 -2.95 -4.78
N ALA A 86 1.36 -2.57 -4.08
CA ALA A 86 1.18 -1.24 -3.54
C ALA A 86 1.81 -1.08 -2.14
N ILE A 87 1.84 -2.16 -1.34
CA ILE A 87 2.21 -2.12 0.08
C ILE A 87 3.67 -2.51 0.31
N LEU A 88 4.10 -3.69 -0.17
CA LEU A 88 5.43 -4.24 0.12
C LEU A 88 6.58 -3.33 -0.30
N PRO A 89 6.57 -2.71 -1.50
CA PRO A 89 7.64 -1.80 -1.89
C PRO A 89 7.80 -0.62 -0.92
N VAL A 90 6.69 0.02 -0.53
CA VAL A 90 6.71 1.14 0.42
C VAL A 90 7.10 0.67 1.82
N ALA A 91 6.62 -0.51 2.25
CA ALA A 91 7.04 -1.15 3.49
C ALA A 91 8.55 -1.47 3.52
N GLN A 92 9.18 -1.64 2.36
CA GLN A 92 10.62 -1.82 2.20
C GLN A 92 11.38 -0.50 1.98
N GLY A 93 10.70 0.64 2.09
CA GLY A 93 11.30 1.97 1.98
C GLY A 93 11.38 2.51 0.55
N GLN A 94 10.72 1.89 -0.43
CA GLN A 94 10.64 2.45 -1.78
C GLN A 94 9.75 3.70 -1.82
N ASP A 95 10.00 4.54 -2.82
CA ASP A 95 9.26 5.77 -3.06
C ASP A 95 7.78 5.50 -3.40
N ILE A 96 6.86 6.24 -2.75
CA ILE A 96 5.40 6.08 -2.93
C ILE A 96 5.00 6.38 -4.37
N MET A 97 5.57 7.41 -4.99
CA MET A 97 5.22 7.81 -6.35
C MET A 97 5.68 6.77 -7.36
N ALA A 98 6.92 6.28 -7.23
CA ALA A 98 7.46 5.20 -8.05
C ALA A 98 6.64 3.91 -7.90
N THR A 99 6.28 3.53 -6.67
CA THR A 99 5.44 2.37 -6.40
C THR A 99 4.06 2.51 -7.05
N THR A 100 3.45 3.69 -6.93
CA THR A 100 2.15 4.00 -7.54
C THR A 100 2.22 3.95 -9.07
N GLN A 101 3.27 4.50 -9.67
CA GLN A 101 3.49 4.45 -11.12
C GLN A 101 3.69 3.02 -11.62
N ALA A 102 4.44 2.20 -10.88
CA ALA A 102 4.64 0.78 -11.20
C ALA A 102 3.32 0.01 -11.15
N LEU A 103 2.50 0.24 -10.12
CA LEU A 103 1.17 -0.36 -10.01
C LEU A 103 0.25 0.04 -11.16
N ASN A 104 0.19 1.34 -11.48
CA ASN A 104 -0.62 1.85 -12.59
C ASN A 104 -0.18 1.26 -13.94
N SER A 105 1.12 1.10 -14.14
CA SER A 105 1.68 0.49 -15.36
C SER A 105 1.31 -0.99 -15.47
N LEU A 106 1.35 -1.73 -14.36
CA LEU A 106 0.89 -3.11 -14.32
C LEU A 106 -0.61 -3.22 -14.63
N MET A 107 -1.45 -2.43 -13.97
CA MET A 107 -2.90 -2.45 -14.22
C MET A 107 -3.21 -2.11 -15.67
N LYS A 108 -2.52 -1.12 -16.25
CA LYS A 108 -2.65 -0.77 -17.67
C LYS A 108 -2.29 -1.94 -18.57
N LYS A 109 -1.16 -2.61 -18.32
CA LYS A 109 -0.74 -3.79 -19.08
C LYS A 109 -1.75 -4.93 -18.96
N ASP A 110 -2.26 -5.20 -17.76
CA ASP A 110 -3.27 -6.24 -17.55
C ASP A 110 -4.61 -5.91 -18.24
N ILE A 111 -4.94 -4.62 -18.38
CA ILE A 111 -6.08 -4.18 -19.19
C ILE A 111 -5.84 -4.43 -20.68
N GLU A 112 -4.66 -4.07 -21.19
CA GLU A 112 -4.29 -4.26 -22.60
C GLU A 112 -4.25 -5.75 -22.98
N GLU A 113 -3.84 -6.61 -22.05
CA GLU A 113 -3.77 -8.06 -22.24
C GLU A 113 -5.08 -8.80 -21.86
N GLY A 114 -6.14 -8.06 -21.52
CA GLY A 114 -7.47 -8.62 -21.22
C GLY A 114 -7.57 -9.39 -19.89
N ARG A 115 -6.56 -9.31 -19.02
CA ARG A 115 -6.57 -9.91 -17.67
C ARG A 115 -7.37 -9.10 -16.66
N LEU A 116 -7.50 -7.79 -16.88
CA LEU A 116 -8.27 -6.86 -16.05
C LEU A 116 -9.22 -6.04 -16.94
N SER A 117 -10.51 -5.97 -16.62
CA SER A 117 -11.39 -5.04 -17.34
C SER A 117 -11.23 -3.62 -16.81
N LYS A 118 -11.43 -2.63 -17.69
CA LYS A 118 -11.41 -1.20 -17.31
C LYS A 118 -12.44 -0.90 -16.21
N ASP A 119 -13.62 -1.47 -16.30
CA ASP A 119 -14.69 -1.24 -15.31
C ASP A 119 -14.33 -1.79 -13.93
N LYS A 120 -13.69 -2.96 -13.86
CA LYS A 120 -13.21 -3.51 -12.58
C LYS A 120 -12.09 -2.66 -11.99
N ALA A 121 -11.12 -2.25 -12.81
CA ALA A 121 -10.05 -1.36 -12.38
C ALA A 121 -10.61 -0.04 -11.83
N ALA A 122 -11.56 0.57 -12.55
CA ALA A 122 -12.22 1.79 -12.13
C ALA A 122 -12.99 1.61 -10.81
N ALA A 123 -13.74 0.52 -10.67
CA ALA A 123 -14.48 0.21 -9.45
C ALA A 123 -13.56 0.07 -8.22
N TRP A 124 -12.41 -0.61 -8.35
CA TRP A 124 -11.43 -0.72 -7.24
C TRP A 124 -10.82 0.63 -6.87
N ILE A 125 -10.41 1.43 -7.87
CA ILE A 125 -9.82 2.74 -7.64
C ILE A 125 -10.82 3.68 -6.97
N GLN A 126 -12.05 3.74 -7.48
CA GLN A 126 -13.12 4.58 -6.91
C GLN A 126 -13.49 4.14 -5.50
N GLY A 127 -13.65 2.83 -5.28
CA GLY A 127 -13.91 2.29 -3.95
C GLY A 127 -12.80 2.64 -2.96
N ALA A 128 -11.53 2.47 -3.34
CA ALA A 128 -10.41 2.80 -2.48
C ALA A 128 -10.34 4.29 -2.16
N GLN A 129 -10.56 5.16 -3.15
CA GLN A 129 -10.63 6.60 -2.94
C GLN A 129 -11.76 6.98 -1.99
N GLN A 130 -12.94 6.37 -2.13
CA GLN A 130 -14.06 6.60 -1.25
C GLN A 130 -13.76 6.14 0.19
N THR A 131 -13.17 4.95 0.36
CA THR A 131 -12.75 4.43 1.67
C THR A 131 -11.73 5.35 2.33
N VAL A 132 -10.71 5.80 1.61
CA VAL A 132 -9.72 6.75 2.11
C VAL A 132 -10.41 8.05 2.54
N GLN A 133 -11.31 8.57 1.72
CA GLN A 133 -12.01 9.83 2.00
C GLN A 133 -12.87 9.75 3.27
N ILE A 134 -13.56 8.63 3.47
CA ILE A 134 -14.35 8.36 4.68
C ILE A 134 -13.41 8.27 5.89
N CYS A 135 -12.35 7.47 5.81
CA CYS A 135 -11.41 7.28 6.91
C CYS A 135 -10.72 8.58 7.35
N VAL A 136 -10.29 9.41 6.41
CA VAL A 136 -9.63 10.69 6.71
C VAL A 136 -10.58 11.66 7.42
N ASN A 137 -11.88 11.60 7.11
CA ASN A 137 -12.90 12.48 7.70
C ASN A 137 -13.56 11.92 8.97
N SER A 138 -13.27 10.67 9.34
CA SER A 138 -13.81 10.00 10.53
C SER A 138 -13.13 10.43 11.83
#